data_AF-A0A927PGB7-F1
#
_entry.id   AF-A0A927PGB7-F1
#
_cell.length_a   1.000
_cell.length_b   1.000
_cell.length_c   1.000
_cell.angle_alpha   90.00
_cell.angle_beta   90.00
_cell.angle_gamma   90.00
#
_symmetry.space_group_name_H-M   'P 1'
#
loop_
_entity.id
_entity.type
_entity.pdbx_description
1 polymer ?
#
loop_
_entity_poly.entity_id
_entity_poly.type
_entity_poly.pdbx_seq_one_letter_code
_entity_poly.pdbx_strand_id
1 'polypeptide(L)' 'MNIRIKVATMKDAEHLSSICKNFPHEFYLRGDKFCVDPKSTLGVLAMMYSARDNMYIDTGDMDDCVMENFVKALNGFVVK' A
#
# COMPACT_ATOMS: atom_id res chain seq x y z
N MET A 1 12.18 -0.12 1.38
CA MET A 1 12.01 0.61 0.10
C MET A 1 10.68 1.33 0.10
N ASN A 2 10.56 2.48 -0.57
CA ASN A 2 9.29 3.19 -0.69
C ASN A 2 8.71 3.04 -2.10
N ILE A 3 7.48 2.54 -2.20
CA ILE A 3 6.76 2.34 -3.47
C ILE A 3 5.62 3.36 -3.52
N ARG A 4 5.70 4.36 -4.42
CA ARG A 4 4.60 5.30 -4.61
C ARG A 4 3.39 4.61 -5.22
N ILE A 5 2.22 4.85 -4.65
CA ILE A 5 0.98 4.25 -5.11
C ILE A 5 -0.15 5.27 -5.20
N LYS A 6 -1.20 4.94 -5.95
CA LYS A 6 -2.44 5.71 -6.01
C LYS A 6 -3.64 4.80 -5.83
N VAL A 7 -4.52 5.17 -4.91
CA VAL A 7 -5.81 4.53 -4.66
C VAL A 7 -6.88 5.56 -5.02
N ALA A 8 -7.73 5.27 -6.01
CA ALA A 8 -8.67 6.26 -6.54
C ALA A 8 -10.12 6.03 -6.10
N THR A 9 -10.47 4.78 -5.79
CA THR A 9 -11.84 4.37 -5.47
C THR A 9 -11.91 3.48 -4.23
N MET A 10 -13.11 3.29 -3.67
CA MET A 10 -13.30 2.36 -2.55
C MET A 10 -12.96 0.91 -2.93
N LYS A 11 -13.27 0.51 -4.17
CA LYS A 11 -12.93 -0.80 -4.72
C LYS A 11 -11.41 -1.00 -4.83
N ASP A 12 -10.68 0.06 -5.17
CA ASP A 12 -9.22 0.04 -5.18
C ASP A 12 -8.66 -0.19 -3.77
N ALA A 13 -9.23 0.47 -2.76
CA ALA A 13 -8.81 0.31 -1.37
C ALA A 13 -9.06 -1.12 -0.85
N GLU A 14 -10.21 -1.71 -1.17
CA GLU A 14 -10.52 -3.12 -0.88
C GLU A 14 -9.53 -4.06 -1.57
N HIS A 15 -9.27 -3.85 -2.86
CA HIS A 15 -8.38 -4.69 -3.64
C HIS A 15 -6.93 -4.60 -3.15
N LEU A 16 -6.44 -3.38 -2.88
CA LEU A 16 -5.10 -3.16 -2.32
C LEU A 16 -4.93 -3.87 -0.98
N SER A 17 -5.89 -3.68 -0.06
CA SER A 17 -5.90 -4.35 1.24
C SER A 17 -5.90 -5.87 1.11
N SER A 18 -6.68 -6.41 0.16
CA SER A 18 -6.70 -7.84 -0.14
C SER A 18 -5.35 -8.35 -0.64
N ILE A 19 -4.65 -7.60 -1.49
CA ILE A 19 -3.30 -7.95 -1.93
C ILE A 19 -2.35 -7.96 -0.74
N CYS A 20 -2.35 -6.90 0.07
CA CYS A 20 -1.46 -6.75 1.22
C CYS A 20 -1.63 -7.85 2.27
N LYS A 21 -2.84 -8.39 2.46
CA LYS A 21 -3.10 -9.52 3.36
C LYS A 21 -2.38 -10.81 2.96
N ASN A 22 -2.02 -10.98 1.69
CA ASN A 22 -1.30 -12.16 1.20
C ASN A 22 0.20 -12.12 1.55
N PHE A 23 0.70 -11.01 2.11
CA PHE A 23 2.10 -10.84 2.48
C PHE A 23 2.23 -10.76 4.01
N PRO A 24 2.85 -11.75 4.68
CA PRO A 24 2.89 -11.82 6.14
C PRO A 24 3.78 -10.74 6.78
N HIS A 25 4.71 -10.19 6.02
CA HIS A 25 5.67 -9.16 6.41
C HIS A 25 5.01 -7.92 7.03
N GLU A 26 5.73 -7.24 7.90
CA GLU A 26 5.34 -5.95 8.42
C GLU A 26 5.78 -4.85 7.44
N PHE A 27 4.82 -4.06 6.98
CA PHE A 27 5.02 -2.92 6.09
C PHE A 27 3.85 -1.95 6.26
N TYR A 28 4.04 -0.70 5.88
CA TYR A 28 3.09 0.36 6.19
C TYR A 28 2.65 1.12 4.96
N LEU A 29 1.42 1.61 4.98
CA LEU A 29 0.95 2.61 4.04
C LEU A 29 1.10 3.99 4.70
N ARG A 30 1.94 4.82 4.10
CA ARG A 30 2.28 6.16 4.60
C ARG A 30 1.86 7.23 3.60
N GLY A 31 1.63 8.43 4.10
CA GLY A 31 1.30 9.60 3.31
C GLY A 31 1.08 10.81 4.22
N ASP A 32 1.69 11.93 3.87
CA ASP A 32 1.73 13.14 4.70
C ASP A 32 2.10 12.85 6.17
N LYS A 33 1.14 12.97 7.11
CA LYS A 33 1.32 12.69 8.55
C LYS A 33 0.74 11.36 9.00
N PHE A 34 0.19 10.58 8.08
CA PHE A 34 -0.53 9.34 8.38
C PHE A 34 0.33 8.11 8.11
N CYS A 35 0.13 7.09 8.94
CA CYS A 35 0.74 5.79 8.85
C CYS A 35 -0.31 4.76 9.26
N VAL A 36 -0.68 3.85 8.36
CA VAL A 36 -1.70 2.84 8.61
C VAL A 36 -1.20 1.46 8.20
N ASP A 37 -1.80 0.43 8.78
CA ASP A 37 -1.65 -0.93 8.27
C ASP A 37 -2.36 -1.07 6.92
N PRO A 38 -1.63 -1.35 5.82
CA PRO A 38 -2.22 -1.53 4.49
C PRO A 38 -3.14 -2.76 4.40
N LYS A 39 -3.07 -3.70 5.34
CA LYS A 39 -3.98 -4.86 5.44
C LYS A 39 -5.35 -4.48 6.01
N SER A 40 -5.49 -3.26 6.55
CA SER A 40 -6.76 -2.71 7.01
C SER A 40 -7.43 -1.92 5.89
N THR A 41 -8.52 -2.46 5.33
CA THR A 41 -9.31 -1.75 4.30
C THR A 41 -9.78 -0.39 4.79
N LEU A 42 -10.19 -0.28 6.05
CA LEU A 42 -10.60 1.01 6.63
C LEU A 42 -9.42 1.99 6.74
N GLY A 43 -8.22 1.49 7.08
CA GLY A 43 -6.99 2.28 7.09
C GLY A 43 -6.66 2.81 5.69
N VAL A 44 -6.69 1.94 4.67
CA VAL A 44 -6.45 2.34 3.27
C VAL A 44 -7.48 3.35 2.79
N LEU A 45 -8.76 3.19 3.14
CA LEU A 45 -9.81 4.17 2.84
C LEU A 45 -9.55 5.52 3.51
N ALA A 46 -9.17 5.53 4.79
CA ALA A 46 -8.83 6.76 5.49
C ALA A 46 -7.65 7.49 4.83
N MET A 47 -6.64 6.75 4.38
CA MET A 47 -5.52 7.30 3.60
C MET A 47 -5.96 7.88 2.27
N MET A 48 -6.84 7.17 1.54
CA MET A 48 -7.38 7.63 0.26
C MET A 48 -8.07 9.00 0.39
N TYR A 49 -8.79 9.25 1.48
CA TYR A 49 -9.44 10.55 1.73
C TYR A 49 -8.49 11.62 2.28
N SER A 50 -7.45 11.24 3.03
CA SER A 50 -6.64 12.18 3.81
C SER A 50 -5.30 12.56 3.16
N ALA A 51 -4.72 11.68 2.33
CA ALA A 51 -3.37 11.83 1.79
C ALA A 51 -3.25 11.33 0.34
N ARG A 52 -4.35 11.43 -0.44
CA ARG A 52 -4.55 10.80 -1.76
C ARG A 52 -3.37 10.90 -2.73
N ASP A 53 -2.71 12.06 -2.77
CA ASP A 53 -1.69 12.36 -3.78
C ASP A 53 -0.27 11.98 -3.34
N ASN A 54 -0.06 11.69 -2.05
CA ASN A 54 1.26 11.43 -1.46
C ASN A 54 1.36 10.04 -0.81
N MET A 55 0.56 9.07 -1.29
CA MET A 55 0.56 7.72 -0.75
C MET A 55 1.77 6.90 -1.22
N TYR A 56 2.41 6.19 -0.29
CA TYR A 56 3.45 5.23 -0.60
C TYR A 56 3.44 4.06 0.39
N ILE A 57 3.82 2.88 -0.10
CA ILE A 57 4.10 1.72 0.74
C ILE A 57 5.55 1.79 1.19
N ASP A 58 5.75 1.83 2.50
CA ASP A 58 7.03 1.63 3.16
C ASP A 58 7.18 0.14 3.45
N THR A 59 8.04 -0.53 2.67
CA THR A 59 8.23 -1.98 2.76
C THR A 59 9.09 -2.41 3.95
N GLY A 60 9.63 -1.47 4.75
CA GLY A 60 10.56 -1.78 5.84
C GLY A 60 11.70 -2.67 5.38
N ASP A 61 11.92 -3.75 6.15
CA ASP A 61 12.97 -4.76 5.95
C ASP A 61 12.50 -5.98 5.13
N MET A 62 11.51 -5.79 4.25
CA MET A 62 11.05 -6.86 3.35
C MET A 62 12.17 -7.38 2.44
N ASP A 63 12.40 -8.70 2.46
CA ASP A 63 13.41 -9.36 1.63
C ASP A 63 13.19 -9.14 0.13
N ASP A 64 14.28 -9.02 -0.65
CA ASP A 64 14.25 -8.74 -2.09
C ASP A 64 13.39 -9.74 -2.89
N CYS A 65 13.46 -11.03 -2.56
CA CYS A 65 12.68 -12.10 -3.21
C CYS A 65 11.17 -11.89 -3.03
N VAL A 66 10.75 -11.43 -1.85
CA VAL A 66 9.36 -11.12 -1.54
C VAL A 66 8.97 -9.80 -2.20
N MET A 67 9.87 -8.82 -2.16
CA MET A 67 9.66 -7.49 -2.72
C MET A 67 9.31 -7.54 -4.21
N GLU A 68 10.00 -8.36 -5.01
CA GLU A 68 9.68 -8.52 -6.43
C GLU A 68 8.26 -9.02 -6.66
N ASN A 69 7.84 -10.04 -5.90
CA ASN A 69 6.49 -10.59 -6.00
C ASN A 69 5.43 -9.58 -5.51
N PHE A 70 5.77 -8.82 -4.48
CA PHE A 70 4.92 -7.77 -3.93
C PHE A 70 4.72 -6.62 -4.92
N VAL A 71 5.79 -6.10 -5.53
CA VAL A 71 5.71 -5.04 -6.56
C VAL A 71 4.89 -5.51 -7.77
N LYS A 72 5.07 -6.76 -8.21
CA LYS A 72 4.26 -7.36 -9.29
C LYS A 72 2.78 -7.39 -8.94
N ALA A 73 2.44 -7.77 -7.70
CA ALA A 73 1.06 -7.78 -7.23
C ALA A 73 0.46 -6.36 -7.13
N LEU A 74 1.29 -5.35 -6.82
CA LEU A 74 0.88 -3.94 -6.71
C LEU A 74 0.81 -3.19 -8.05
N ASN A 75 1.17 -3.79 -9.18
CA ASN A 75 1.38 -3.09 -10.46
C ASN A 75 0.20 -2.17 -10.89
N GLY A 76 -1.05 -2.52 -10.53
CA GLY A 76 -2.22 -1.68 -10.81
C GLY A 76 -2.30 -0.36 -10.02
N PHE A 77 -1.50 -0.21 -8.97
CA PHE A 77 -1.50 0.94 -8.07
C PHE A 77 -0.22 1.77 -8.15
N VAL A 78 0.88 1.20 -8.67
CA VAL A 78 2.19 1.86 -8.70
C VAL A 78 2.17 3.11 -9.58
N VAL A 79 2.65 4.22 -9.02
CA VAL A 79 2.86 5.47 -9.77
C VAL A 79 4.31 5.51 -10.23
N LYS A 80 4.52 5.61 -11.55
CA LYS A 80 5.83 5.75 -12.18
C LYS A 80 6.33 7.19 -12.13
#